data_AF-R5GU65-F1
#
_entry.id   AF-R5GU65-F1
#
_cell.length_a   1.000
_cell.length_b   1.000
_cell.length_c   1.000
_cell.angle_alpha   90.00
_cell.angle_beta   90.00
_cell.angle_gamma   90.00
#
_symmetry.space_group_name_H-M   'P 1'
#
loop_
_entity.id
_entity.type
_entity.pdbx_description
1 polymer ?
#
loop_
_entity_poly.entity_id
_entity_poly.type
_entity_poly.pdbx_seq_one_letter_code
_entity_poly.pdbx_strand_id
1 'polypeptide(L)'
;MKKFKLRQLVLWGLFVTGLVMKAQQAEPFHEVGIASPDGEVKLGFKVDSQGVPTYALSYKQKPVIKTSRLGLELKDDPGLMDGFTLSAADTSTFDETWTPVWGE
;
A
#
# COMPACT_ATOMS: atom_id res chain seq x y z
N MET A 1 -61.30 19.48 -15.35
CA MET A 1 -59.93 19.30 -15.87
C MET A 1 -58.97 19.27 -14.68
N LYS A 2 -58.34 18.11 -14.43
CA LYS A 2 -57.75 17.70 -13.14
C LYS A 2 -56.41 18.40 -12.90
N LYS A 3 -56.31 19.13 -11.77
CA LYS A 3 -55.07 19.74 -11.27
C LYS A 3 -54.23 18.65 -10.58
N PHE A 4 -53.10 18.28 -11.18
CA PHE A 4 -52.15 17.32 -10.63
C PHE A 4 -51.42 17.94 -9.43
N LYS A 5 -51.75 17.46 -8.22
CA LYS A 5 -51.11 17.89 -6.96
C LYS A 5 -49.76 17.19 -6.78
N LEU A 6 -48.72 18.00 -6.89
CA LEU A 6 -47.36 18.05 -6.33
C LEU A 6 -47.06 17.23 -5.04
N ARG A 7 -47.44 15.94 -4.98
CA ARG A 7 -47.08 15.00 -3.90
C ARG A 7 -46.21 13.82 -4.37
N GLN A 8 -45.84 13.76 -5.66
CA GLN A 8 -44.70 12.94 -6.10
C GLN A 8 -43.41 13.75 -5.93
N LEU A 9 -43.20 14.05 -4.66
CA LEU A 9 -42.08 14.69 -4.05
C LEU A 9 -41.03 13.57 -3.82
N VAL A 10 -39.76 13.92 -4.02
CA VAL A 10 -38.56 13.36 -3.34
C VAL A 10 -37.92 12.07 -3.87
N LEU A 11 -38.61 11.08 -4.42
CA LEU A 11 -37.99 9.74 -4.55
C LEU A 11 -37.00 9.51 -5.71
N TRP A 12 -36.81 10.45 -6.64
CA TRP A 12 -35.79 10.32 -7.71
C TRP A 12 -34.60 11.28 -7.56
N GLY A 13 -34.64 12.21 -6.60
CA GLY A 13 -33.54 13.15 -6.34
C GLY A 13 -32.43 12.61 -5.45
N LEU A 14 -32.65 11.48 -4.76
CA LEU A 14 -31.68 10.86 -3.84
C LEU A 14 -30.80 9.78 -4.46
N PHE A 15 -30.95 9.51 -5.76
CA PHE A 15 -30.11 8.51 -6.44
C PHE A 15 -28.91 9.10 -7.20
N VAL A 16 -28.80 10.43 -7.29
CA VAL A 16 -27.70 11.11 -8.02
C VAL A 16 -26.64 11.73 -7.09
N THR A 17 -26.83 11.71 -5.77
CA THR A 17 -25.83 12.19 -4.80
C THR A 17 -25.07 11.07 -4.08
N GLY A 18 -25.36 9.80 -4.38
CA GLY A 18 -24.74 8.64 -3.74
C GLY A 18 -23.44 8.14 -4.38
N LEU A 19 -22.95 8.75 -5.47
CA LEU A 19 -21.61 8.49 -5.96
C LEU A 19 -20.61 9.46 -5.31
N VAL A 20 -20.70 9.59 -3.98
CA VAL A 20 -19.55 10.03 -3.19
C VAL A 20 -18.48 8.98 -3.42
N MET A 21 -17.48 9.38 -4.19
CA MET A 21 -16.10 8.97 -4.06
C MET A 21 -15.91 7.50 -3.63
N LYS A 22 -15.68 6.61 -4.61
CA LYS A 22 -14.55 5.70 -4.40
C LYS A 22 -13.31 6.58 -4.34
N ALA A 23 -13.08 7.19 -3.18
CA ALA A 23 -11.73 7.51 -2.77
C ALA A 23 -10.97 6.21 -3.03
N GLN A 24 -9.92 6.32 -3.83
CA GLN A 24 -8.91 5.30 -3.98
C GLN A 24 -8.37 5.06 -2.56
N GLN A 25 -9.09 4.27 -1.77
CA GLN A 25 -8.57 3.67 -0.58
C GLN A 25 -7.45 2.82 -1.16
N ALA A 26 -6.20 3.22 -0.87
CA ALA A 26 -5.12 2.28 -0.96
C ALA A 26 -5.57 1.11 -0.08
N GLU A 27 -6.01 0.03 -0.71
CA GLU A 27 -6.24 -1.25 -0.05
C GLU A 27 -5.06 -1.45 0.90
N PRO A 28 -5.29 -1.89 2.15
CA PRO A 28 -4.20 -2.15 3.07
C PRO A 28 -3.31 -3.22 2.44
N PHE A 29 -2.30 -2.76 1.71
CA PHE A 29 -1.07 -3.45 1.56
C PHE A 29 -0.62 -3.68 3.01
N HIS A 30 -0.14 -4.87 3.33
CA HIS A 30 0.87 -5.21 4.35
C HIS A 30 0.45 -6.55 4.99
N GLU A 31 1.22 -7.59 4.69
CA GLU A 31 1.31 -8.76 5.58
C GLU A 31 2.35 -8.46 6.68
N VAL A 32 3.40 -7.70 6.32
CA VAL A 32 4.35 -7.04 7.23
C VAL A 32 4.55 -5.58 6.80
N GLY A 33 4.63 -4.65 7.74
CA GLY A 33 4.77 -3.22 7.46
C GLY A 33 5.72 -2.50 8.40
N ILE A 34 6.53 -1.59 7.85
CA ILE A 34 7.43 -0.71 8.62
C ILE A 34 7.21 0.75 8.22
N ALA A 35 7.54 1.66 9.14
CA ALA A 35 7.44 3.10 8.93
C ALA A 35 8.74 3.81 9.34
N SER A 36 9.02 4.96 8.74
CA SER A 36 10.07 5.87 9.21
C SER A 36 9.77 6.37 10.63
N PRO A 37 10.79 6.87 11.36
CA PRO A 37 10.60 7.41 12.71
C PRO A 37 9.52 8.50 12.82
N ASP A 38 9.35 9.31 11.78
CA ASP A 38 8.32 10.35 11.69
C ASP A 38 6.97 9.84 11.13
N GLY A 39 6.89 8.57 10.73
CA GLY A 39 5.68 7.92 10.22
C GLY A 39 5.26 8.33 8.80
N GLU A 40 5.99 9.23 8.14
CA GLU A 40 5.63 9.78 6.84
C GLU A 40 6.00 8.85 5.68
N VAL A 41 7.06 8.04 5.84
CA VAL A 41 7.43 6.97 4.90
C VAL A 41 6.89 5.65 5.43
N LYS A 42 6.16 4.91 4.59
CA LYS A 42 5.62 3.59 4.93
C LYS A 42 5.98 2.61 3.84
N LEU A 43 6.58 1.49 4.24
CA LEU A 43 6.91 0.37 3.37
C LEU A 43 6.07 -0.84 3.77
N GLY A 44 5.51 -1.47 2.75
CA GLY A 44 4.77 -2.70 2.86
C GLY A 44 5.46 -3.85 2.18
N PHE A 45 5.47 -5.01 2.82
CA PHE A 45 5.99 -6.24 2.29
C PHE A 45 4.91 -7.34 2.33
N LYS A 46 4.97 -8.23 1.34
CA LYS A 46 4.20 -9.47 1.30
C LYS A 46 4.86 -10.48 0.36
N VAL A 47 4.52 -11.75 0.53
CA VAL A 47 4.75 -12.78 -0.47
C VAL A 47 3.42 -13.05 -1.17
N ASP A 48 3.37 -12.97 -2.49
CA ASP A 48 2.12 -13.20 -3.21
C ASP A 48 1.76 -14.70 -3.32
N SER A 49 0.59 -14.99 -3.89
CA SER A 49 0.11 -16.37 -4.05
C SER A 49 1.00 -17.27 -4.92
N GLN A 50 1.94 -16.71 -5.67
CA GLN A 50 2.91 -17.45 -6.48
C GLN A 50 4.26 -17.59 -5.77
N GLY A 51 4.35 -17.16 -4.51
CA GLY A 51 5.60 -17.17 -3.75
C GLY A 51 6.56 -16.05 -4.15
N VAL A 52 6.12 -15.00 -4.85
CA VAL A 52 6.98 -13.88 -5.25
C VAL A 52 7.01 -12.83 -4.14
N PRO A 53 8.20 -12.48 -3.60
CA PRO A 53 8.33 -11.38 -2.64
C PRO A 53 8.05 -10.04 -3.34
N THR A 54 7.18 -9.22 -2.74
CA THR A 54 6.82 -7.90 -3.29
C THR A 54 6.83 -6.82 -2.22
N TYR A 55 7.11 -5.59 -2.64
CA TYR A 55 7.07 -4.42 -1.77
C TYR A 55 6.39 -3.22 -2.44
N ALA A 56 5.90 -2.31 -1.63
CA ALA A 56 5.40 -1.01 -2.05
C ALA A 56 5.79 0.05 -1.02
N LEU A 57 5.98 1.30 -1.45
CA LEU A 57 6.38 2.41 -0.58
C LEU A 57 5.54 3.65 -0.85
N SER A 58 5.11 4.29 0.23
CA SER A 58 4.43 5.57 0.19
C SER A 58 5.15 6.62 1.04
N TYR A 59 5.04 7.88 0.61
CA TYR A 59 5.47 9.05 1.37
C TYR A 59 4.27 9.99 1.51
N LYS A 60 3.89 10.34 2.74
CA LYS A 60 2.71 11.15 3.05
C LYS A 60 1.44 10.65 2.33
N GLN A 61 1.22 9.34 2.38
CA GLN A 61 0.12 8.62 1.70
C GLN A 61 0.15 8.67 0.17
N LYS A 62 1.19 9.23 -0.45
CA LYS A 62 1.36 9.24 -1.90
C LYS A 62 2.24 8.06 -2.31
N PRO A 63 1.85 7.26 -3.32
CA PRO A 63 2.68 6.16 -3.79
C PRO A 63 3.97 6.70 -4.41
N VAL A 64 5.11 6.26 -3.87
CA VAL A 64 6.45 6.55 -4.43
C VAL A 64 6.95 5.33 -5.19
N ILE A 65 6.78 4.14 -4.62
CA ILE A 65 7.05 2.86 -5.28
C ILE A 65 5.74 2.07 -5.30
N LYS A 66 5.23 1.81 -6.50
CA LYS A 66 4.12 0.86 -6.69
C LYS A 66 4.62 -0.57 -6.45
N THR A 67 3.70 -1.51 -6.27
CA THR A 67 4.02 -2.94 -6.11
C THR A 67 5.14 -3.38 -7.06
N SER A 68 6.27 -3.76 -6.48
CA SER A 68 7.49 -4.13 -7.17
C SER A 68 8.00 -5.45 -6.63
N ARG A 69 8.57 -6.29 -7.50
CA ARG A 69 9.08 -7.61 -7.15
C ARG A 69 10.50 -7.50 -6.56
N LEU A 70 10.82 -8.41 -5.66
CA LEU A 70 12.17 -8.63 -5.13
C LEU A 70 12.58 -10.06 -5.48
N GLY A 71 13.82 -10.23 -5.92
CA GLY A 71 14.38 -11.53 -6.30
C GLY A 71 15.71 -11.38 -7.01
N LEU A 72 16.40 -12.50 -7.21
CA LEU A 72 17.70 -12.56 -7.90
C LEU A 72 17.69 -13.69 -8.94
N GLU A 73 18.23 -13.42 -10.12
CA GLU A 73 18.55 -14.47 -11.10
C GLU A 73 19.97 -14.99 -10.84
N LEU A 74 20.13 -16.31 -10.90
CA LEU A 74 21.41 -16.98 -10.74
C LEU A 74 21.85 -17.53 -12.11
N LYS A 75 23.16 -17.52 -12.36
CA LYS A 75 23.69 -17.87 -13.68
C LYS A 75 23.55 -19.37 -13.98
N ASP A 76 23.91 -20.20 -13.01
CA ASP A 76 24.07 -21.66 -13.19
C ASP A 76 23.12 -22.46 -12.28
N ASP A 77 22.23 -21.78 -11.57
CA ASP A 77 21.27 -22.34 -10.60
C ASP A 77 19.86 -21.78 -10.83
N PRO A 78 18.80 -22.41 -10.30
CA PRO A 78 17.45 -21.84 -10.31
C PRO A 78 17.42 -20.46 -9.64
N GLY A 79 16.72 -19.51 -10.27
CA GLY A 79 16.57 -18.16 -9.74
C GLY A 79 15.83 -18.10 -8.41
N LEU A 80 16.20 -17.13 -7.57
CA LEU A 80 15.57 -16.80 -6.30
C LEU A 80 14.47 -15.75 -6.52
N MET A 81 13.53 -16.05 -7.41
CA MET A 81 12.51 -15.11 -7.90
C MET A 81 11.10 -15.39 -7.36
N ASP A 82 10.82 -16.63 -6.96
CA ASP A 82 9.52 -17.12 -6.50
C ASP A 82 9.67 -18.36 -5.60
N GLY A 83 8.55 -18.98 -5.22
CA GLY A 83 8.52 -20.14 -4.33
C GLY A 83 8.78 -19.83 -2.86
N PHE A 84 8.81 -18.56 -2.47
CA PHE A 84 8.98 -18.15 -1.08
C PHE A 84 7.69 -18.31 -0.27
N THR A 85 7.87 -18.41 1.05
CA THR A 85 6.80 -18.27 2.04
C THR A 85 7.32 -17.38 3.16
N LEU A 86 6.49 -16.47 3.67
CA LEU A 86 6.83 -15.68 4.85
C LEU A 86 6.82 -16.59 6.08
N SER A 87 8.00 -16.87 6.65
CA SER A 87 8.15 -17.74 7.82
C SER A 87 8.07 -16.98 9.14
N ALA A 88 8.72 -15.82 9.22
CA ALA A 88 8.75 -14.94 10.38
C ALA A 88 9.07 -13.50 9.95
N ALA A 89 8.77 -12.54 10.82
CA ALA A 89 9.16 -11.15 10.65
C ALA A 89 9.50 -10.54 12.01
N ASP A 90 10.72 -10.02 12.12
CA ASP A 90 11.23 -9.35 13.31
C ASP A 90 11.50 -7.88 13.01
N THR A 91 11.20 -7.00 13.97
CA THR A 91 11.41 -5.56 13.83
C THR A 91 12.27 -5.04 14.97
N SER A 92 13.21 -4.14 14.65
CA SER A 92 14.03 -3.44 15.63
C SER A 92 14.15 -1.96 15.27
N THR A 93 14.48 -1.13 16.26
CA THR A 93 14.77 0.30 16.07
C THR A 93 16.22 0.56 16.46
N PHE A 94 16.84 1.52 15.79
CA PHE A 94 18.22 1.92 16.03
C PHE A 94 18.32 3.44 15.93
N ASP A 95 19.02 4.06 16.89
CA ASP A 95 19.28 5.49 16.96
C ASP A 95 20.64 5.70 17.64
N GLU A 96 21.65 6.05 16.84
CA GLU A 96 23.00 6.31 17.31
C GLU A 96 23.63 7.43 16.48
N THR A 97 24.48 8.23 17.12
CA THR A 97 25.29 9.25 16.45
C THR A 97 26.72 8.74 16.32
N TRP A 98 27.28 8.77 15.10
CA TRP A 98 28.68 8.42 14.83
C TRP A 98 29.44 9.64 14.31
N THR A 99 30.75 9.68 14.60
CA THR A 99 31.63 10.79 14.17
C THR A 99 32.42 10.37 12.91
N PRO A 100 32.24 11.06 11.77
CA PRO A 100 32.99 10.74 10.57
C PRO A 100 34.45 11.20 10.67
N VAL A 101 35.36 10.47 10.00
CA VAL A 101 36.77 10.87 9.85
C VAL A 101 36.89 12.05 8.87
N TRP A 102 36.09 12.03 7.80
CA TRP A 102 35.90 13.13 6.87
C TRP A 102 34.43 13.20 6.51
N GLY A 103 33.85 14.40 6.53
CA GLY A 103 32.43 14.64 6.31
C GLY A 103 32.11 16.12 6.50
N GLU A 104 30.86 16.49 6.22
CA GLU A 104 30.33 17.83 6.50
C GLU A 104 30.43 18.23 7.99
#